data_AF-A0A7K4T863-F1
#
_entry.id   AF-A0A7K4T863-F1
#
_cell.length_a   1.000
_cell.length_b   1.000
_cell.length_c   1.000
_cell.angle_alpha   90.00
_cell.angle_beta   90.00
_cell.angle_gamma   90.00
#
_symmetry.space_group_name_H-M   'P 1'
#
loop_
_entity.id
_entity.type
_entity.pdbx_description
1 polymer ?
#
loop_
_entity_poly.entity_id
_entity_poly.type
_entity_poly.pdbx_seq_one_letter_code
_entity_poly.pdbx_strand_id
1 'polypeptide(L)'
;QELGTLGFECTLEEIDLEDITKNQINTIKACTSEDPGVKKNTSSFSIVFSWNSCSKCLQGIYEDLNAYRAELKNFSDQKVLASIDEMMKVSIS
;
A
#
# COMPACT_ATOMS: atom_id res chain seq x y z
N GLN A 1 25.44 10.98 -15.95
CA GLN A 1 24.16 10.58 -16.57
C GLN A 1 23.09 11.07 -15.62
N GLU A 2 22.48 12.21 -15.93
CA GLU A 2 21.44 12.81 -15.08
C GLU A 2 20.25 11.85 -15.03
N LEU A 3 19.88 11.47 -13.80
CA LEU A 3 18.69 10.70 -13.48
C LEU A 3 17.48 11.62 -13.68
N GLY A 4 17.19 11.91 -14.95
CA GLY A 4 16.06 12.73 -15.37
C GLY A 4 14.76 12.00 -15.12
N THR A 5 14.24 12.13 -13.90
CA THR A 5 12.80 12.09 -13.61
C THR A 5 12.15 13.25 -14.37
N LEU A 6 11.85 13.04 -15.65
CA LEU A 6 10.94 13.81 -16.52
C LEU A 6 11.02 15.36 -16.55
N GLY A 7 11.97 16.04 -15.90
CA GLY A 7 12.13 17.49 -15.96
C GLY A 7 10.99 18.30 -15.30
N PHE A 8 10.11 17.64 -14.55
CA PHE A 8 9.09 18.30 -13.73
C PHE A 8 9.26 17.81 -12.29
N GLU A 9 9.70 18.70 -11.42
CA GLU A 9 9.75 18.49 -9.99
C GLU A 9 8.32 18.66 -9.45
N CYS A 10 7.64 17.56 -9.09
CA CYS A 10 6.28 17.64 -8.57
C CYS A 10 6.25 18.48 -7.30
N THR A 11 5.49 19.58 -7.29
CA THR A 11 5.23 20.33 -6.05
C THR A 11 4.02 19.74 -5.31
N LEU A 12 3.91 20.00 -4.01
CA LEU A 12 2.75 19.54 -3.22
C LEU A 12 1.41 20.08 -3.77
N GLU A 13 1.42 21.21 -4.47
CA GLU A 13 0.23 21.76 -5.12
C GLU A 13 -0.18 21.00 -6.40
N GLU A 14 0.75 20.26 -7.03
CA GLU A 14 0.52 19.50 -8.25
C GLU A 14 0.19 18.03 -7.98
N ILE A 15 0.36 17.58 -6.73
CA ILE A 15 0.06 16.20 -6.32
C ILE A 15 -1.43 16.05 -6.08
N ASP A 16 -2.05 15.16 -6.84
CA ASP A 16 -3.38 14.65 -6.51
C ASP A 16 -3.27 13.77 -5.26
N LEU A 17 -3.89 14.22 -4.16
CA LEU A 17 -3.94 13.50 -2.89
C LEU A 17 -5.13 12.51 -2.83
N GLU A 18 -5.86 12.35 -3.94
CA GLU A 18 -6.94 11.37 -4.00
C GLU A 18 -6.40 9.94 -3.88
N ASP A 19 -6.94 9.23 -2.90
CA ASP A 19 -6.73 7.80 -2.76
C ASP A 19 -7.58 7.03 -3.78
N ILE A 20 -6.92 6.44 -4.76
CA ILE A 20 -7.55 5.64 -5.82
C ILE A 20 -8.18 4.34 -5.29
N THR A 21 -7.80 3.88 -4.10
CA THR A 21 -8.32 2.64 -3.48
C THR A 21 -9.37 2.90 -2.40
N LYS A 22 -9.80 4.16 -2.21
CA LYS A 22 -10.78 4.58 -1.19
C LYS A 22 -12.10 3.80 -1.16
N ASN A 23 -12.49 3.17 -2.28
CA ASN A 23 -13.73 2.40 -2.42
C ASN A 23 -13.53 0.89 -2.16
N GLN A 24 -12.30 0.45 -1.87
CA GLN A 24 -11.92 -0.93 -1.60
C GLN A 24 -11.82 -1.18 -0.08
N ILE A 25 -11.20 -2.29 0.32
CA ILE A 25 -10.85 -2.53 1.72
C ILE A 25 -9.98 -1.36 2.19
N ASN A 26 -10.32 -0.78 3.35
CA ASN A 26 -9.42 0.18 3.99
C ASN A 26 -8.19 -0.57 4.54
N THR A 27 -7.18 -0.74 3.68
CA THR A 27 -5.97 -1.51 3.96
C THR A 27 -5.24 -0.95 5.17
N ILE A 28 -5.19 0.37 5.32
CA ILE A 28 -4.56 1.01 6.49
C ILE A 28 -5.20 0.53 7.78
N LYS A 29 -6.54 0.57 7.87
CA LYS A 29 -7.29 0.10 9.03
C LYS A 29 -7.19 -1.42 9.22
N ALA A 30 -7.17 -2.19 8.13
CA ALA A 30 -7.03 -3.63 8.20
C ALA A 30 -5.64 -4.07 8.66
N CYS A 31 -4.61 -3.30 8.30
CA CYS A 31 -3.20 -3.56 8.58
C CYS A 31 -2.68 -2.91 9.87
N THR A 32 -3.46 -2.02 10.49
CA THR A 32 -3.09 -1.36 11.75
C THR A 32 -3.98 -1.83 12.90
N SER A 33 -3.40 -2.00 14.08
CA SER A 33 -4.17 -2.22 15.30
C SER A 33 -4.80 -0.89 15.70
N GLU A 34 -6.05 -0.63 15.29
CA GLU A 34 -6.84 0.43 15.91
C GLU A 34 -7.06 0.06 17.39
N ASP A 35 -6.19 0.55 18.27
CA ASP A 35 -6.45 0.56 19.69
C ASP A 35 -6.86 1.98 20.11
N PRO A 36 -8.15 2.24 20.40
CA PRO A 36 -8.62 3.58 20.76
C PRO A 36 -8.16 4.05 22.16
N GLY A 37 -7.33 3.29 22.90
CA GLY A 37 -7.07 3.64 24.29
C GLY A 37 -5.88 3.02 25.01
N VAL A 38 -4.93 2.36 24.35
CA VAL A 38 -3.78 1.78 25.06
C VAL A 38 -2.66 2.80 25.27
N LYS A 39 -2.62 3.32 26.49
CA LYS A 39 -1.48 4.00 27.09
C LYS A 39 -0.20 3.24 26.74
N LYS A 40 0.75 3.93 26.09
CA LYS A 40 2.18 3.60 26.04
C LYS A 40 2.58 3.03 27.40
N ASN A 41 2.84 1.73 27.49
CA ASN A 41 3.72 1.07 28.46
C ASN A 41 3.49 -0.45 28.41
N THR A 42 3.85 -1.11 27.31
CA THR A 42 4.33 -2.50 27.35
C THR A 42 4.92 -2.84 25.99
N SER A 43 6.18 -3.27 26.01
CA SER A 43 6.97 -3.75 24.88
C SER A 43 6.43 -5.08 24.34
N SER A 44 5.25 -5.04 23.70
CA SER A 44 4.71 -6.16 22.95
C SER A 44 4.05 -5.64 21.67
N PHE A 45 4.84 -5.61 20.60
CA PHE A 45 4.42 -5.51 19.20
C PHE A 45 3.60 -6.76 18.76
N SER A 46 2.88 -7.39 19.69
CA SER A 46 2.28 -8.72 19.54
C SER A 46 1.16 -8.86 20.57
N ILE A 47 0.03 -9.45 20.15
CA ILE A 47 -1.25 -9.66 20.87
C ILE A 47 -2.27 -8.58 20.48
N VAL A 48 -3.15 -8.71 19.48
CA VAL A 48 -3.62 -9.86 18.70
C VAL A 48 -3.94 -9.36 17.28
N PHE A 49 -3.01 -9.53 16.34
CA PHE A 49 -3.42 -9.55 14.93
C PHE A 49 -4.19 -10.86 14.75
N SER A 50 -5.53 -10.80 14.81
CA SER A 50 -6.36 -11.98 14.57
C SER A 50 -6.04 -12.52 13.17
N TRP A 51 -6.09 -13.83 12.98
CA TRP A 51 -5.95 -14.45 11.64
C TRP A 51 -6.86 -13.77 10.60
N ASN A 52 -8.07 -13.37 11.03
CA ASN A 52 -9.03 -12.64 10.21
C ASN A 52 -8.61 -11.19 9.89
N SER A 53 -7.85 -10.53 10.79
CA SER A 53 -7.26 -9.22 10.51
C SER A 53 -6.07 -9.35 9.55
N CYS A 54 -5.26 -10.41 9.71
CA CYS A 54 -4.16 -10.75 8.80
C CYS A 54 -4.66 -11.00 7.38
N SER A 55 -5.69 -11.85 7.22
CA SER A 55 -6.25 -12.17 5.91
C SER A 55 -6.86 -10.94 5.24
N LYS A 56 -7.54 -10.07 5.99
CA LYS A 56 -8.11 -8.82 5.45
C LYS A 56 -7.03 -7.80 5.08
N CYS A 57 -5.96 -7.71 5.85
CA CYS A 57 -4.81 -6.86 5.52
C CYS A 57 -4.15 -7.32 4.22
N LEU A 58 -3.85 -8.62 4.09
CA LEU A 58 -3.26 -9.18 2.87
C LEU A 58 -4.18 -9.04 1.66
N GLN A 59 -5.49 -9.25 1.84
CA GLN A 59 -6.48 -9.02 0.80
C GLN A 59 -6.50 -7.55 0.36
N GLY A 60 -6.50 -6.60 1.30
CA GLY A 60 -6.46 -5.17 0.99
C GLY A 60 -5.21 -4.79 0.22
N ILE A 61 -4.02 -5.26 0.66
CA ILE A 61 -2.76 -5.04 -0.06
C ILE A 61 -2.85 -5.57 -1.50
N TYR A 62 -3.45 -6.75 -1.70
CA TYR A 62 -3.59 -7.31 -3.05
C TYR A 62 -4.54 -6.49 -3.94
N GLU A 63 -5.66 -6.01 -3.40
CA GLU A 63 -6.60 -5.14 -4.12
C GLU A 63 -5.95 -3.79 -4.48
N ASP A 64 -5.20 -3.20 -3.54
CA ASP A 64 -4.45 -1.96 -3.75
C ASP A 64 -3.40 -2.12 -4.86
N LEU A 65 -2.59 -3.20 -4.79
CA LEU A 65 -1.57 -3.49 -5.80
C LEU A 65 -2.19 -3.68 -7.19
N ASN A 66 -3.36 -4.30 -7.30
CA ASN A 66 -4.09 -4.43 -8.57
C ASN A 66 -4.51 -3.06 -9.13
N ALA A 67 -5.02 -2.16 -8.27
CA ALA A 67 -5.42 -0.82 -8.68
C ALA A 67 -4.20 -0.02 -9.19
N TYR A 68 -3.12 0.00 -8.42
CA TYR A 68 -1.87 0.64 -8.84
C TYR A 68 -1.31 0.02 -10.13
N ARG A 69 -1.39 -1.31 -10.28
CA ARG A 69 -0.93 -1.98 -11.49
C ARG A 69 -1.71 -1.55 -12.74
N ALA A 70 -3.03 -1.33 -12.59
CA ALA A 70 -3.89 -0.89 -13.67
C ALA A 70 -3.64 0.57 -14.07
N GLU A 71 -3.44 1.47 -13.10
CA GLU A 71 -3.08 2.88 -13.35
C GLU A 71 -1.69 2.99 -14.00
N LEU A 72 -0.72 2.21 -13.51
CA LEU A 72 0.65 2.22 -14.00
C LEU A 72 0.86 1.39 -15.28
N LYS A 73 -0.17 0.79 -15.89
CA LYS A 73 -0.01 -0.14 -17.02
C LYS A 73 0.82 0.39 -18.19
N ASN A 74 0.82 1.70 -18.40
CA ASN A 74 1.56 2.40 -19.45
C ASN A 74 2.81 3.12 -18.94
N PHE A 75 3.22 2.86 -17.69
CA PHE A 75 4.38 3.48 -17.07
C PHE A 75 5.67 2.97 -17.71
N SER A 76 6.60 3.88 -17.96
CA SER A 76 7.84 3.57 -18.68
C SER A 76 8.82 2.72 -17.87
N ASP A 77 8.78 2.80 -16.54
CA ASP A 77 9.65 2.01 -15.68
C ASP A 77 9.11 0.59 -15.45
N GLN A 78 9.64 -0.34 -16.23
CA GLN A 78 9.31 -1.76 -16.14
C GLN A 78 9.75 -2.40 -14.82
N LYS A 79 10.73 -1.84 -14.09
CA LYS A 79 11.17 -2.39 -12.80
C LYS A 79 10.12 -2.15 -11.72
N VAL A 80 9.45 -1.00 -11.74
CA VAL A 80 8.34 -0.70 -10.82
C VAL A 80 7.19 -1.67 -11.07
N LEU A 81 6.82 -1.89 -12.33
CA LEU A 81 5.78 -2.84 -12.70
C LEU A 81 6.11 -4.28 -12.29
N ALA A 82 7.33 -4.73 -12.54
CA ALA A 82 7.78 -6.04 -12.11
C ALA A 82 7.78 -6.21 -10.58
N SER A 83 8.12 -5.15 -9.84
CA SER A 83 8.08 -5.17 -8.37
C SER A 83 6.65 -5.31 -7.85
N ILE A 84 5.68 -4.64 -8.47
CA ILE A 84 4.25 -4.80 -8.15
C ILE A 84 3.81 -6.25 -8.43
N ASP A 85 4.17 -6.79 -9.59
CA ASP A 85 3.82 -8.17 -9.98
C ASP A 85 4.41 -9.21 -9.00
N GLU A 86 5.62 -9.00 -8.48
CA GLU A 86 6.21 -9.88 -7.46
C GLU A 86 5.52 -9.73 -6.09
N MET A 87 5.21 -8.50 -5.66
CA MET A 87 4.48 -8.27 -4.40
C MET A 87 3.10 -8.94 -4.42
N MET A 88 2.40 -8.88 -5.55
CA MET A 88 1.09 -9.54 -5.71
C MET A 88 1.16 -11.06 -5.55
N LYS A 89 2.24 -11.73 -5.99
CA LYS A 89 2.42 -13.18 -5.81
C LYS A 89 2.55 -13.55 -4.33
N VAL A 90 3.26 -12.73 -3.55
CA VAL A 90 3.48 -12.97 -2.12
C VAL A 90 2.20 -12.73 -1.31
N SER A 91 1.36 -11.77 -1.71
CA SER A 91 0.10 -11.45 -1.01
C SER A 91 -1.00 -12.52 -1.14
N ILE A 92 -0.88 -13.46 -2.11
CA ILE A 92 -1.82 -14.59 -2.31
C ILE A 92 -1.38 -15.86 -1.52
N SER A 93 -0.18 -15.85 -0.91
CA SER A 93 0.46 -17.03 -0.30
C SER A 93 -0.02 -17.34 1.11
#